data_AF-A0A0B7NQT5-F1
#
_entry.id   AF-A0A0B7NQT5-F1
#
_cell.length_a   1.000
_cell.length_b   1.000
_cell.length_c   1.000
_cell.angle_alpha   90.00
_cell.angle_beta   90.00
_cell.angle_gamma   90.00
#
_symmetry.space_group_name_H-M   'P 1'
#
loop_
_entity.id
_entity.type
_entity.pdbx_description
1 polymer ?
#
loop_
_entity_poly.entity_id
_entity_poly.type
_entity_poly.pdbx_seq_one_letter_code
_entity_poly.pdbx_strand_id
1 'polypeptide(L)'
;MLTKDDTELCLRLIYYKTQNDIDDNFIPFKDCTIPPVQKMVSNAQAAIMFLTYASSRVDSGIIELFKLLICSFITALLSAGFYGRLSDRKGRSLILRISTIGSLIYVSCDLLTAKYYNSIGIALLFLGPLIRGIMAGESVLMAAVQAYIADCTSADSRTVIYARLMASLFIGSAIGPFVSSLVLKHTGSIVHVFYIAFIVDAINVTYTAFLLPESNQFVDRCQQEIRTDKRIVGLCSSLNIFSALKILFENQPIQLTRYALPCIALAEFLLTLVKRPPTLLYAMLKFKWTAYEGSLYYTCTSLLKLTMMIGILPLLSKLFKKKCPKVHITPADQKKIFNNSTLFDIWMVRIGIGIDALCLALAGLASNVVFFTAAGMLQSVSMLAQPSIRGLLTTCVKPTQVGELLGAIAILDSIASTLH
;
A
#
# COMPACT_ATOMS: atom_id res chain seq x y z
N MET A 1 10.48 -34.88 38.77
CA MET A 1 11.38 -33.71 38.81
C MET A 1 12.57 -34.06 37.94
N LEU A 2 12.57 -33.61 36.68
CA LEU A 2 13.78 -33.63 35.84
C LEU A 2 14.48 -32.28 36.07
N THR A 3 15.76 -32.33 36.43
CA THR A 3 16.56 -31.14 36.70
C THR A 3 16.90 -30.41 35.39
N LYS A 4 17.12 -29.10 35.50
CA LYS A 4 17.35 -28.19 34.37
C LYS A 4 18.48 -28.66 33.42
N ASP A 5 19.46 -29.37 33.97
CA ASP A 5 20.62 -29.91 33.25
C ASP A 5 20.29 -31.11 32.34
N ASP A 6 19.30 -31.94 32.70
CA ASP A 6 18.89 -33.10 31.87
C ASP A 6 18.20 -32.64 30.58
N THR A 7 17.51 -31.50 30.63
CA THR A 7 16.86 -30.89 29.47
C THR A 7 17.88 -30.32 28.49
N GLU A 8 18.97 -29.74 29.00
CA GLU A 8 20.04 -29.16 28.19
C GLU A 8 20.91 -30.24 27.53
N LEU A 9 21.17 -31.35 28.24
CA LEU A 9 21.87 -32.52 27.69
C LEU A 9 21.06 -33.20 26.59
N CYS A 10 19.74 -33.32 26.76
CA CYS A 10 18.83 -33.87 25.76
C CYS A 10 18.77 -32.97 24.50
N LEU A 11 18.76 -31.64 24.67
CA LEU A 11 18.83 -30.67 23.57
C LEU A 11 20.15 -30.75 22.79
N ARG A 12 21.29 -30.91 23.48
CA ARG A 12 22.60 -31.08 22.82
C ARG A 12 22.72 -32.40 22.05
N LEU A 13 22.18 -33.50 22.60
CA LEU A 13 22.17 -34.80 21.92
C LEU A 13 21.26 -34.81 20.68
N ILE A 14 20.12 -34.11 20.73
CA ILE A 14 19.26 -33.92 19.55
C ILE A 14 19.96 -33.04 18.51
N TYR A 15 20.63 -31.96 18.92
CA TYR A 15 21.35 -31.07 18.01
C TYR A 15 22.47 -31.79 17.24
N TYR A 16 23.28 -32.61 17.93
CA TYR A 16 24.35 -33.38 17.30
C TYR A 16 23.86 -34.53 16.40
N LYS A 17 22.73 -35.16 16.74
CA LYS A 17 22.20 -36.28 15.94
C LYS A 17 21.57 -35.81 14.62
N THR A 18 21.13 -34.56 14.53
CA THR A 18 20.49 -33.99 13.31
C THR A 18 21.52 -33.56 12.26
N GLN A 19 22.81 -33.50 12.61
CA GLN A 19 23.87 -33.04 11.69
C GLN A 19 24.46 -34.18 10.83
N ASN A 20 24.16 -35.44 11.16
CA ASN A 20 24.66 -36.62 10.44
C ASN A 20 23.66 -37.21 9.42
N ASP A 21 22.41 -36.72 9.36
CA ASP A 21 21.35 -37.24 8.47
C ASP A 21 20.76 -36.14 7.55
N ILE A 22 21.60 -35.24 7.05
CA ILE A 22 21.14 -34.14 6.19
C ILE A 22 21.25 -34.55 4.72
N ASP A 23 20.10 -34.87 4.11
CA ASP A 23 19.86 -34.54 2.70
C ASP A 23 19.84 -33.00 2.58
N ASP A 24 20.84 -32.43 1.91
CA ASP A 24 21.18 -30.98 1.85
C ASP A 24 20.09 -30.02 1.31
N ASN A 25 18.88 -30.50 1.02
CA ASN A 25 17.81 -29.69 0.41
C ASN A 25 16.54 -29.54 1.26
N PHE A 26 16.51 -30.07 2.48
CA PHE A 26 15.31 -30.04 3.31
C PHE A 26 15.57 -29.30 4.62
N ILE A 27 15.03 -28.09 4.77
CA ILE A 27 14.92 -27.44 6.08
C ILE A 27 13.84 -28.22 6.85
N PRO A 28 14.17 -28.99 7.90
CA PRO A 28 13.15 -29.75 8.60
C PRO A 28 12.29 -28.79 9.43
N PHE A 29 11.11 -28.47 8.93
CA PHE A 29 10.11 -27.70 9.68
C PHE A 29 9.51 -28.59 10.77
N LYS A 30 10.17 -28.62 11.93
CA LYS A 30 9.55 -29.08 13.17
C LYS A 30 8.56 -27.99 13.61
N ASP A 31 7.27 -28.23 13.36
CA ASP A 31 6.11 -27.45 13.83
C ASP A 31 6.43 -26.04 14.37
N CYS A 32 6.60 -25.06 13.46
CA CYS A 32 6.70 -23.64 13.83
C CYS A 32 5.36 -23.03 14.30
N THR A 33 4.34 -23.88 14.49
CA THR A 33 3.02 -23.57 15.06
C THR A 33 3.06 -23.39 16.59
N ILE A 34 4.20 -23.65 17.24
CA ILE A 34 4.37 -23.52 18.69
C ILE A 34 4.67 -22.04 19.05
N PRO A 35 4.20 -21.53 20.21
CA PRO A 35 4.44 -20.17 20.71
C PRO A 35 5.87 -19.56 20.66
N PRO A 36 7.01 -20.29 20.71
CA PRO A 36 8.32 -19.67 20.75
C PRO A 36 8.73 -19.03 19.43
N VAL A 37 8.34 -19.55 18.25
CA VAL A 37 8.69 -18.91 16.97
C VAL A 37 7.91 -17.62 16.78
N GLN A 38 6.63 -17.60 17.15
CA GLN A 38 5.82 -16.38 17.14
C GLN A 38 6.32 -15.35 18.16
N LYS A 39 6.76 -15.80 19.34
CA LYS A 39 7.47 -14.95 20.31
C LYS A 39 8.78 -14.44 19.73
N MET A 40 9.50 -15.23 18.92
CA MET A 40 10.74 -14.82 18.26
C MET A 40 10.49 -13.79 17.14
N VAL A 41 9.44 -13.97 16.32
CA VAL A 41 9.03 -13.00 15.29
C VAL A 41 8.48 -11.72 15.93
N SER A 42 7.66 -11.82 16.98
CA SER A 42 7.17 -10.67 17.74
C SER A 42 8.31 -9.95 18.46
N ASN A 43 9.27 -10.66 19.04
CA ASN A 43 10.45 -10.08 19.65
C ASN A 43 11.39 -9.49 18.61
N ALA A 44 11.50 -10.10 17.42
CA ALA A 44 12.28 -9.56 16.31
C ALA A 44 11.61 -8.30 15.73
N GLN A 45 10.30 -8.30 15.52
CA GLN A 45 9.56 -7.09 15.12
C GLN A 45 9.63 -6.00 16.18
N ALA A 46 9.49 -6.34 17.46
CA ALA A 46 9.65 -5.40 18.57
C ALA A 46 11.09 -4.91 18.70
N ALA A 47 12.09 -5.77 18.50
CA ALA A 47 13.50 -5.40 18.50
C ALA A 47 13.84 -4.54 17.28
N ILE A 48 13.30 -4.84 16.10
CA ILE A 48 13.46 -4.01 14.91
C ILE A 48 12.82 -2.64 15.14
N MET A 49 11.60 -2.55 15.71
CA MET A 49 10.98 -1.27 16.09
C MET A 49 11.74 -0.55 17.21
N PHE A 50 12.26 -1.27 18.19
CA PHE A 50 13.03 -0.70 19.30
C PHE A 50 14.40 -0.21 18.82
N LEU A 51 15.08 -0.94 17.94
CA LEU A 51 16.35 -0.54 17.31
C LEU A 51 16.14 0.61 16.31
N THR A 52 14.95 0.69 15.68
CA THR A 52 14.53 1.87 14.91
C THR A 52 14.45 3.11 15.79
N TYR A 53 14.15 2.96 17.09
CA TYR A 53 14.00 4.06 18.05
C TYR A 53 15.27 4.33 18.90
N ALA A 54 16.07 3.30 19.18
CA ALA A 54 17.25 3.34 20.05
C ALA A 54 18.54 3.46 19.22
N SER A 55 18.65 4.49 18.37
CA SER A 55 19.78 4.64 17.45
C SER A 55 21.12 5.08 18.07
N SER A 56 21.27 5.05 19.40
CA SER A 56 22.50 5.58 20.02
C SER A 56 23.56 4.54 20.37
N ARG A 57 23.26 3.22 20.42
CA ARG A 57 24.25 2.20 20.78
C ARG A 57 23.89 0.83 20.19
N VAL A 58 24.62 0.35 19.17
CA VAL A 58 25.05 -1.07 18.90
C VAL A 58 25.33 -1.34 17.40
N ASP A 59 26.45 -2.03 17.16
CA ASP A 59 27.02 -2.78 16.01
C ASP A 59 26.89 -2.29 14.54
N SER A 60 28.05 -2.27 13.86
CA SER A 60 28.27 -1.78 12.49
C SER A 60 27.46 -2.50 11.39
N GLY A 61 27.19 -3.80 11.53
CA GLY A 61 26.40 -4.57 10.54
C GLY A 61 24.91 -4.21 10.53
N ILE A 62 24.33 -3.94 11.71
CA ILE A 62 22.90 -3.59 11.84
C ILE A 62 22.66 -2.16 11.32
N ILE A 63 23.63 -1.27 11.50
CA ILE A 63 23.61 0.10 10.96
C ILE A 63 23.56 0.10 9.43
N GLU A 64 24.28 -0.80 8.75
CA GLU A 64 24.24 -0.89 7.28
C GLU A 64 22.87 -1.37 6.77
N LEU A 65 22.29 -2.36 7.43
CA LEU A 65 20.95 -2.86 7.10
C LEU A 65 19.87 -1.79 7.31
N PHE A 66 19.99 -1.00 8.37
CA PHE A 66 19.12 0.14 8.65
C PHE A 66 19.26 1.25 7.59
N LYS A 67 20.49 1.56 7.16
CA LYS A 67 20.75 2.52 6.06
C LYS A 67 20.10 2.06 4.76
N LEU A 68 20.17 0.78 4.41
CA LEU A 68 19.55 0.25 3.19
C LEU A 68 18.02 0.33 3.24
N LEU A 69 17.41 0.04 4.39
CA LEU A 69 15.97 0.17 4.59
C LEU A 69 15.53 1.64 4.43
N ILE A 70 16.19 2.59 5.11
CA ILE A 70 15.90 4.03 4.97
C ILE A 70 16.11 4.48 3.53
N CYS A 71 17.18 4.04 2.86
CA CYS A 71 17.42 4.35 1.46
C CYS A 71 16.28 3.84 0.55
N SER A 72 15.62 2.73 0.86
CA SER A 72 14.47 2.24 0.10
C SER A 72 13.25 3.18 0.23
N PHE A 73 13.01 3.71 1.43
CA PHE A 73 11.95 4.70 1.66
C PHE A 73 12.28 6.06 1.02
N ILE A 74 13.54 6.50 1.12
CA ILE A 74 14.01 7.73 0.49
C ILE A 74 13.93 7.61 -1.04
N THR A 75 14.33 6.49 -1.64
CA THR A 75 14.23 6.31 -3.11
C THR A 75 12.78 6.27 -3.58
N ALA A 76 11.87 5.65 -2.82
CA ALA A 76 10.43 5.72 -3.09
C ALA A 76 9.88 7.16 -2.97
N LEU A 77 10.34 7.92 -1.97
CA LEU A 77 9.95 9.31 -1.76
C LEU A 77 10.45 10.22 -2.90
N LEU A 78 11.73 10.08 -3.27
CA LEU A 78 12.37 10.88 -4.31
C LEU A 78 11.78 10.59 -5.70
N SER A 79 11.39 9.34 -5.93
CA SER A 79 10.86 8.91 -7.22
C SER A 79 9.41 9.35 -7.46
N ALA A 80 8.59 9.51 -6.40
CA ALA A 80 7.16 9.84 -6.54
C ALA A 80 6.88 11.17 -7.27
N GLY A 81 7.60 12.24 -6.94
CA GLY A 81 7.45 13.54 -7.63
C GLY A 81 7.93 13.50 -9.08
N PHE A 82 9.04 12.80 -9.34
CA PHE A 82 9.61 12.62 -10.67
C PHE A 82 8.67 11.83 -11.59
N TYR A 83 8.22 10.67 -11.13
CA TYR A 83 7.32 9.81 -11.90
C TYR A 83 5.93 10.44 -12.06
N GLY A 84 5.39 11.17 -11.08
CA GLY A 84 4.11 11.87 -11.24
C GLY A 84 4.09 12.80 -12.45
N ARG A 85 5.14 13.62 -12.63
CA ARG A 85 5.29 14.49 -13.80
C ARG A 85 5.62 13.76 -15.08
N LEU A 86 6.45 12.73 -14.97
CA LEU A 86 6.75 11.88 -16.12
C LEU A 86 5.47 11.23 -16.66
N SER A 87 4.51 10.91 -15.78
CA SER A 87 3.21 10.30 -16.11
C SER A 87 2.39 11.20 -16.98
N ASP A 88 2.29 12.47 -16.58
CA ASP A 88 1.47 13.45 -17.28
C ASP A 88 2.06 13.80 -18.66
N ARG A 89 3.39 13.65 -18.86
CA ARG A 89 4.08 13.96 -20.12
C ARG A 89 4.25 12.77 -21.07
N LYS A 90 4.71 11.63 -20.56
CA LYS A 90 5.07 10.45 -21.38
C LYS A 90 3.98 9.39 -21.41
N GLY A 91 2.88 9.60 -20.69
CA GLY A 91 1.79 8.64 -20.59
C GLY A 91 1.84 7.82 -19.30
N ARG A 92 0.66 7.39 -18.87
CA ARG A 92 0.41 6.65 -17.63
C ARG A 92 0.83 5.19 -17.77
N SER A 93 0.67 4.61 -18.98
CA SER A 93 1.01 3.20 -19.23
C SER A 93 2.52 2.92 -19.08
N LEU A 94 3.38 3.88 -19.45
CA LEU A 94 4.83 3.76 -19.32
C LEU A 94 5.26 3.53 -17.88
N ILE A 95 4.67 4.28 -16.94
CA ILE A 95 5.03 4.19 -15.51
C ILE A 95 4.52 2.89 -14.90
N LEU A 96 3.31 2.46 -15.29
CA LEU A 96 2.78 1.16 -14.88
C LEU A 96 3.70 0.03 -15.35
N ARG A 97 4.22 0.08 -16.57
CA ARG A 97 5.22 -0.89 -17.07
C ARG A 97 6.51 -0.86 -16.24
N ILE A 98 7.11 0.31 -16.03
CA ILE A 98 8.35 0.44 -15.23
C ILE A 98 8.14 -0.14 -13.83
N SER A 99 7.01 0.17 -13.19
CA SER A 99 6.69 -0.25 -11.84
C SER A 99 6.44 -1.76 -11.70
N THR A 100 5.71 -2.35 -12.65
CA THR A 100 5.48 -3.80 -12.67
C THR A 100 6.76 -4.59 -12.94
N ILE A 101 7.66 -4.09 -13.80
CA ILE A 101 8.99 -4.69 -13.99
C ILE A 101 9.81 -4.60 -12.68
N GLY A 102 9.75 -3.47 -11.98
CA GLY A 102 10.38 -3.30 -10.67
C GLY A 102 9.84 -4.29 -9.62
N SER A 103 8.55 -4.61 -9.67
CA SER A 103 7.92 -5.61 -8.80
C SER A 103 8.41 -7.02 -9.10
N LEU A 104 8.51 -7.39 -10.38
CA LEU A 104 9.07 -8.68 -10.79
C LEU A 104 10.52 -8.84 -10.34
N ILE A 105 11.35 -7.81 -10.46
CA ILE A 105 12.75 -7.84 -9.98
C ILE A 105 12.78 -8.00 -8.46
N TYR A 106 11.92 -7.30 -7.73
CA TYR A 106 11.80 -7.43 -6.28
C TYR A 106 11.47 -8.87 -5.85
N VAL A 107 10.44 -9.47 -6.45
CA VAL A 107 10.06 -10.86 -6.18
C VAL A 107 11.16 -11.84 -6.61
N SER A 108 11.92 -11.52 -7.66
CA SER A 108 13.09 -12.32 -8.07
C SER A 108 14.19 -12.30 -7.01
N CYS A 109 14.45 -11.15 -6.39
CA CYS A 109 15.40 -11.04 -5.27
C CYS A 109 14.95 -11.89 -4.07
N ASP A 110 13.66 -11.85 -3.73
CA ASP A 110 13.11 -12.67 -2.64
C ASP A 110 13.23 -14.17 -2.95
N LEU A 111 12.90 -14.60 -4.17
CA LEU A 111 13.01 -15.99 -4.61
C LEU A 111 14.46 -16.48 -4.61
N LEU A 112 15.40 -15.67 -5.10
CA LEU A 112 16.83 -16.01 -5.08
C LEU A 112 17.37 -16.13 -3.66
N THR A 113 16.94 -15.23 -2.76
CA THR A 113 17.28 -15.32 -1.32
C THR A 113 16.73 -16.60 -0.72
N ALA A 114 15.46 -16.92 -0.99
CA ALA A 114 14.82 -18.11 -0.44
C ALA A 114 15.48 -19.41 -0.92
N LYS A 115 15.98 -19.45 -2.17
CA LYS A 115 16.62 -20.64 -2.75
C LYS A 115 18.10 -20.77 -2.43
N TYR A 116 18.85 -19.67 -2.41
CA TYR A 116 20.31 -19.65 -2.26
C TYR A 116 20.75 -18.97 -0.96
N TYR A 117 19.95 -19.13 0.10
CA TYR A 117 20.20 -18.52 1.41
C TYR A 117 21.62 -18.80 1.93
N ASN A 118 22.11 -20.03 1.79
CA ASN A 118 23.44 -20.44 2.27
C ASN A 118 24.60 -19.77 1.53
N SER A 119 24.40 -19.31 0.28
CA SER A 119 25.44 -18.72 -0.56
C SER A 119 25.37 -17.19 -0.60
N ILE A 120 24.17 -16.63 -0.72
CA ILE A 120 23.94 -15.19 -0.93
C ILE A 120 23.58 -14.49 0.40
N GLY A 121 23.15 -15.25 1.41
CA GLY A 121 22.68 -14.70 2.68
C GLY A 121 21.43 -13.85 2.51
N ILE A 122 21.31 -12.81 3.34
CA ILE A 122 20.13 -11.93 3.41
C ILE A 122 20.26 -10.65 2.56
N ALA A 123 21.37 -10.44 1.86
CA ALA A 123 21.67 -9.16 1.19
C ALA A 123 20.62 -8.74 0.15
N LEU A 124 20.09 -9.71 -0.61
CA LEU A 124 19.07 -9.46 -1.64
C LEU A 124 17.72 -9.02 -1.06
N LEU A 125 17.40 -9.36 0.19
CA LEU A 125 16.19 -8.86 0.87
C LEU A 125 16.23 -7.35 1.11
N PHE A 126 17.43 -6.75 1.11
CA PHE A 126 17.61 -5.30 1.25
C PHE A 126 17.79 -4.62 -0.11
N LEU A 127 18.44 -5.29 -1.06
CA LEU A 127 18.65 -4.75 -2.41
C LEU A 127 17.36 -4.72 -3.24
N GLY A 128 16.49 -5.72 -3.10
CA GLY A 128 15.20 -5.78 -3.80
C GLY A 128 14.32 -4.54 -3.57
N PRO A 129 14.05 -4.16 -2.30
CA PRO A 129 13.28 -2.95 -1.99
C PRO A 129 13.89 -1.66 -2.53
N LEU A 130 15.23 -1.54 -2.57
CA LEU A 130 15.90 -0.39 -3.15
C LEU A 130 15.64 -0.26 -4.65
N ILE A 131 15.80 -1.36 -5.38
CA ILE A 131 15.52 -1.41 -6.81
C ILE A 131 14.04 -1.10 -7.06
N ARG A 132 13.13 -1.69 -6.26
CA ARG A 132 11.68 -1.43 -6.32
C ARG A 132 11.34 0.04 -6.09
N GLY A 133 12.02 0.71 -5.15
CA GLY A 133 11.85 2.13 -4.86
C GLY A 133 12.27 3.02 -6.03
N ILE A 134 13.42 2.72 -6.66
CA ILE A 134 13.92 3.43 -7.85
C ILE A 134 13.02 3.20 -9.07
N MET A 135 12.54 1.96 -9.25
CA MET A 135 11.66 1.57 -10.36
C MET A 135 10.18 1.83 -10.01
N ALA A 136 9.87 3.08 -9.66
CA ALA A 136 8.51 3.55 -9.34
C ALA A 136 7.82 2.67 -8.28
N GLY A 137 8.21 2.88 -7.00
CA GLY A 137 7.72 2.21 -5.78
C GLY A 137 6.20 2.00 -5.65
N GLU A 138 5.76 1.30 -4.61
CA GLU A 138 4.35 0.97 -4.40
C GLU A 138 3.43 2.20 -4.36
N SER A 139 3.87 3.27 -3.70
CA SER A 139 3.13 4.54 -3.66
C SER A 139 2.97 5.17 -5.05
N VAL A 140 4.01 5.08 -5.89
CA VAL A 140 4.01 5.58 -7.28
C VAL A 140 3.13 4.73 -8.18
N LEU A 141 3.15 3.40 -8.02
CA LEU A 141 2.27 2.49 -8.73
C LEU A 141 0.80 2.83 -8.45
N MET A 142 0.46 2.95 -7.17
CA MET A 142 -0.90 3.29 -6.74
C MET A 142 -1.33 4.66 -7.25
N ALA A 143 -0.45 5.66 -7.19
CA ALA A 143 -0.70 6.97 -7.78
C ALA A 143 -0.95 6.87 -9.29
N ALA A 144 -0.13 6.12 -10.04
CA ALA A 144 -0.29 5.94 -11.48
C ALA A 144 -1.59 5.22 -11.85
N VAL A 145 -1.99 4.18 -11.11
CA VAL A 145 -3.27 3.48 -11.30
C VAL A 145 -4.45 4.41 -10.98
N GLN A 146 -4.39 5.14 -9.87
CA GLN A 146 -5.44 6.09 -9.50
C GLN A 146 -5.58 7.21 -10.54
N ALA A 147 -4.46 7.65 -11.09
CA ALA A 147 -4.44 8.63 -12.16
C ALA A 147 -5.06 8.02 -13.42
N TYR A 148 -4.63 6.83 -13.85
CA TYR A 148 -5.18 6.13 -15.01
C TYR A 148 -6.71 6.00 -14.93
N ILE A 149 -7.24 5.63 -13.76
CA ILE A 149 -8.68 5.59 -13.48
C ILE A 149 -9.32 6.98 -13.64
N ALA A 150 -8.70 8.04 -13.13
CA ALA A 150 -9.22 9.40 -13.23
C ALA A 150 -9.38 9.88 -14.69
N ASP A 151 -8.48 9.44 -15.59
CA ASP A 151 -8.53 9.79 -17.01
C ASP A 151 -9.70 9.09 -17.72
N CYS A 152 -9.97 7.83 -17.35
CA CYS A 152 -11.04 7.03 -17.96
C CYS A 152 -12.42 7.25 -17.31
N THR A 153 -12.51 8.03 -16.23
CA THR A 153 -13.72 8.12 -15.39
C THR A 153 -14.23 9.55 -15.25
N SER A 154 -15.54 9.73 -15.39
CA SER A 154 -16.20 11.01 -15.14
C SER A 154 -16.16 11.39 -13.66
N ALA A 155 -16.03 12.69 -13.35
CA ALA A 155 -15.93 13.18 -11.97
C ALA A 155 -17.01 12.63 -11.02
N ASP A 156 -18.24 12.45 -11.51
CA ASP A 156 -19.37 11.93 -10.73
C ASP A 156 -19.24 10.43 -10.38
N SER A 157 -18.49 9.63 -11.13
CA SER A 157 -18.35 8.19 -10.87
C SER A 157 -16.99 7.80 -10.29
N ARG A 158 -16.04 8.74 -10.17
CA ARG A 158 -14.67 8.51 -9.69
C ARG A 158 -14.63 7.81 -8.34
N THR A 159 -15.38 8.30 -7.35
CA THR A 159 -15.43 7.70 -6.01
C THR A 159 -15.82 6.22 -6.04
N VAL A 160 -16.81 5.85 -6.87
CA VAL A 160 -17.26 4.45 -7.00
C VAL A 160 -16.19 3.59 -7.69
N ILE A 161 -15.51 4.11 -8.71
CA ILE A 161 -14.46 3.35 -9.39
C ILE A 161 -13.21 3.21 -8.52
N TYR A 162 -12.84 4.22 -7.74
CA TYR A 162 -11.77 4.10 -6.74
C TYR A 162 -12.09 3.09 -5.65
N ALA A 163 -13.36 2.95 -5.26
CA ALA A 163 -13.74 1.91 -4.32
C ALA A 163 -13.64 0.51 -4.91
N ARG A 164 -13.91 0.34 -6.21
CA ARG A 164 -13.65 -0.94 -6.90
C ARG A 164 -12.17 -1.28 -6.92
N LEU A 165 -11.30 -0.29 -7.14
CA LEU A 165 -9.85 -0.47 -7.01
C LEU A 165 -9.48 -0.94 -5.59
N MET A 166 -9.98 -0.27 -4.56
CA MET A 166 -9.72 -0.68 -3.17
C MET A 166 -10.29 -2.07 -2.85
N ALA A 167 -11.46 -2.40 -3.39
CA ALA A 167 -12.04 -3.72 -3.25
C ALA A 167 -11.15 -4.82 -3.84
N SER A 168 -10.54 -4.60 -5.02
CA SER A 168 -9.59 -5.57 -5.58
C SER A 168 -8.35 -5.78 -4.70
N LEU A 169 -7.89 -4.75 -3.99
CA LEU A 169 -6.79 -4.90 -3.03
C LEU A 169 -7.20 -5.75 -1.82
N PHE A 170 -8.42 -5.58 -1.31
CA PHE A 170 -8.93 -6.41 -0.21
C PHE A 170 -9.16 -7.87 -0.64
N ILE A 171 -9.60 -8.10 -1.89
CA ILE A 171 -9.67 -9.45 -2.47
C ILE A 171 -8.28 -10.08 -2.47
N GLY A 172 -7.26 -9.38 -2.99
CA GLY A 172 -5.88 -9.86 -2.99
C GLY A 172 -5.35 -10.14 -1.58
N SER A 173 -5.63 -9.25 -0.62
CA SER A 173 -5.23 -9.43 0.78
C SER A 173 -5.94 -10.58 1.48
N ALA A 174 -7.14 -10.96 1.06
CA ALA A 174 -7.86 -12.10 1.61
C ALA A 174 -7.39 -13.42 0.98
N ILE A 175 -7.26 -13.46 -0.35
CA ILE A 175 -6.89 -14.67 -1.10
C ILE A 175 -5.39 -14.99 -0.96
N GLY A 176 -4.52 -13.98 -0.94
CA GLY A 176 -3.07 -14.14 -0.93
C GLY A 176 -2.55 -15.01 0.22
N PRO A 177 -2.80 -14.65 1.50
CA PRO A 177 -2.39 -15.45 2.66
C PRO A 177 -3.03 -16.85 2.69
N PHE A 178 -4.27 -16.98 2.19
CA PHE A 178 -4.95 -18.26 2.12
C PHE A 178 -4.26 -19.21 1.15
N VAL A 179 -3.98 -18.75 -0.07
CA VAL A 179 -3.27 -19.55 -1.10
C VAL A 179 -1.85 -19.84 -0.65
N SER A 180 -1.12 -18.85 -0.10
CA SER A 180 0.25 -19.08 0.36
C SER A 180 0.33 -20.09 1.51
N SER A 181 -0.63 -20.05 2.46
CA SER A 181 -0.73 -21.02 3.55
C SER A 181 -1.04 -22.43 3.05
N LEU A 182 -1.95 -22.57 2.08
CA LEU A 182 -2.31 -23.87 1.49
C LEU A 182 -1.11 -24.48 0.76
N VAL A 183 -0.41 -23.69 -0.05
CA VAL A 183 0.81 -24.11 -0.75
C VAL A 183 1.85 -24.56 0.25
N LEU A 184 2.11 -23.75 1.29
CA LEU A 184 3.08 -24.08 2.32
C LEU A 184 2.74 -25.39 3.07
N LYS A 185 1.45 -25.63 3.36
CA LYS A 185 0.99 -26.87 4.02
C LYS A 185 1.23 -28.12 3.16
N HIS A 186 1.05 -28.02 1.85
CA HIS A 186 1.20 -29.16 0.94
C HIS A 186 2.65 -29.40 0.52
N THR A 187 3.43 -28.35 0.30
CA THR A 187 4.81 -28.47 -0.20
C THR A 187 5.86 -28.51 0.91
N GLY A 188 5.52 -28.03 2.11
CA GLY A 188 6.47 -27.90 3.23
C GLY A 188 7.58 -26.87 2.99
N SER A 189 7.53 -26.08 1.90
CA SER A 189 8.61 -25.16 1.51
C SER A 189 8.07 -23.83 1.01
N ILE A 190 8.59 -22.73 1.60
CA ILE A 190 8.24 -21.36 1.26
C ILE A 190 8.68 -20.94 -0.15
N VAL A 191 9.67 -21.62 -0.72
CA VAL A 191 10.19 -21.33 -2.08
C VAL A 191 9.09 -21.46 -3.12
N HIS A 192 8.18 -22.42 -2.96
CA HIS A 192 7.04 -22.63 -3.86
C HIS A 192 6.06 -21.45 -3.86
N VAL A 193 5.91 -20.76 -2.72
CA VAL A 193 5.07 -19.56 -2.63
C VAL A 193 5.69 -18.43 -3.47
N PHE A 194 7.00 -18.25 -3.39
CA PHE A 194 7.72 -17.26 -4.19
C PHE A 194 7.72 -17.59 -5.69
N TYR A 195 7.74 -18.86 -6.07
CA TYR A 195 7.55 -19.26 -7.47
C TYR A 195 6.18 -18.85 -8.01
N ILE A 196 5.11 -19.06 -7.24
CA ILE A 196 3.76 -18.63 -7.64
C ILE A 196 3.70 -17.11 -7.75
N ALA A 197 4.25 -16.38 -6.78
CA ALA A 197 4.31 -14.91 -6.82
C ALA A 197 5.05 -14.40 -8.06
N PHE A 198 6.20 -15.00 -8.39
CA PHE A 198 6.98 -14.66 -9.59
C PHE A 198 6.17 -14.87 -10.87
N ILE A 199 5.45 -15.99 -10.99
CA ILE A 199 4.60 -16.27 -12.16
C ILE A 199 3.48 -15.24 -12.28
N VAL A 200 2.81 -14.89 -11.18
CA VAL A 200 1.74 -13.88 -11.15
C VAL A 200 2.27 -12.52 -11.58
N ASP A 201 3.45 -12.11 -11.10
CA ASP A 201 4.07 -10.84 -11.50
C ASP A 201 4.55 -10.87 -12.95
N ALA A 202 5.05 -12.00 -13.45
CA ALA A 202 5.44 -12.15 -14.85
C ALA A 202 4.23 -12.01 -15.80
N ILE A 203 3.07 -12.58 -15.41
CA ILE A 203 1.79 -12.38 -16.12
C ILE A 203 1.39 -10.90 -16.08
N ASN A 204 1.52 -10.24 -14.92
CA ASN A 204 1.19 -8.83 -14.76
C ASN A 204 2.06 -7.92 -15.65
N VAL A 205 3.38 -8.16 -15.69
CA VAL A 205 4.30 -7.46 -16.60
C VAL A 205 3.93 -7.68 -18.06
N THR A 206 3.56 -8.91 -18.44
CA THR A 206 3.14 -9.22 -19.80
C THR A 206 1.86 -8.46 -20.16
N TYR A 207 0.89 -8.41 -19.24
CA TYR A 207 -0.35 -7.66 -19.39
C TYR A 207 -0.10 -6.15 -19.55
N THR A 208 0.72 -5.54 -18.69
CA THR A 208 1.00 -4.10 -18.77
C THR A 208 1.86 -3.72 -19.97
N ALA A 209 2.74 -4.61 -20.42
CA ALA A 209 3.60 -4.39 -21.58
C ALA A 209 2.83 -4.43 -22.91
N PHE A 210 1.95 -5.42 -23.09
CA PHE A 210 1.34 -5.69 -24.39
C PHE A 210 -0.14 -5.33 -24.49
N LEU A 211 -0.92 -5.49 -23.42
CA LEU A 211 -2.39 -5.35 -23.47
C LEU A 211 -2.89 -3.99 -22.97
N LEU A 212 -2.17 -3.36 -22.04
CA LEU A 212 -2.64 -2.13 -21.40
C LEU A 212 -2.52 -0.90 -22.35
N PRO A 213 -3.63 -0.27 -22.76
CA PRO A 213 -3.61 0.90 -23.61
C PRO A 213 -3.24 2.16 -22.81
N GLU A 214 -2.83 3.21 -23.50
CA GLU A 214 -2.56 4.52 -22.88
C GLU A 214 -3.88 5.25 -22.55
N SER A 215 -4.00 5.78 -21.32
CA SER A 215 -5.19 6.53 -20.88
C SER A 215 -5.08 8.02 -21.16
N ASN A 216 -3.86 8.54 -21.20
CA ASN A 216 -3.62 9.98 -21.26
C ASN A 216 -3.76 10.49 -22.70
N GLN A 217 -5.00 10.84 -23.09
CA GLN A 217 -5.35 11.46 -24.38
C GLN A 217 -4.69 12.84 -24.61
N PHE A 218 -4.05 13.42 -23.58
CA PHE A 218 -3.35 14.69 -23.71
C PHE A 218 -1.89 14.52 -24.14
N VAL A 219 -1.34 13.29 -24.11
CA VAL A 219 0.01 13.00 -24.64
C VAL A 219 0.11 13.36 -26.11
N ASP A 220 -0.91 13.03 -26.90
CA ASP A 220 -0.93 13.32 -28.35
C ASP A 220 -0.90 14.83 -28.63
N ARG A 221 -1.54 15.64 -27.77
CA ARG A 221 -1.55 17.11 -27.87
C ARG A 221 -0.24 17.73 -27.39
N CYS A 222 0.31 17.28 -26.26
CA CYS A 222 1.61 17.76 -25.78
C CYS A 222 2.77 17.37 -26.70
N GLN A 223 2.74 16.20 -27.33
CA GLN A 223 3.75 15.81 -28.32
C GLN A 223 3.72 16.68 -29.58
N GLN A 224 2.56 17.25 -29.95
CA GLN A 224 2.46 18.22 -31.03
C GLN A 224 3.11 19.58 -30.66
N GLU A 225 2.92 20.07 -29.44
CA GLU A 225 3.56 21.31 -28.94
C GLU A 225 5.07 21.17 -28.69
N ILE A 226 5.53 20.03 -28.16
CA ILE A 226 6.97 19.78 -27.90
C ILE A 226 7.75 19.63 -29.22
N ARG A 227 7.12 19.16 -30.31
CA ARG A 227 7.76 19.13 -31.64
C ARG A 227 8.07 20.53 -32.17
N THR A 228 7.36 21.56 -31.71
CA THR A 228 7.59 22.95 -32.12
C THR A 228 8.69 23.64 -31.31
N ASP A 229 9.01 23.15 -30.11
CA ASP A 229 9.98 23.75 -29.21
C ASP A 229 11.08 22.75 -28.82
N LYS A 230 12.16 22.72 -29.61
CA LYS A 230 13.36 21.87 -29.37
C LYS A 230 14.20 22.37 -28.18
N ARG A 231 13.59 22.63 -27.04
CA ARG A 231 14.34 22.72 -25.77
C ARG A 231 14.42 21.34 -25.18
N ILE A 232 15.59 20.72 -25.32
CA ILE A 232 15.98 19.53 -24.56
C ILE A 232 16.12 19.99 -23.10
N VAL A 233 15.00 20.01 -22.38
CA VAL A 233 15.00 20.16 -20.93
C VAL A 233 15.59 18.86 -20.38
N GLY A 234 16.83 18.93 -19.91
CA GLY A 234 17.57 17.78 -19.41
C GLY A 234 16.80 17.01 -18.34
N LEU A 235 16.94 15.68 -18.34
CA LEU A 235 16.32 14.77 -17.36
C LEU A 235 16.52 15.25 -15.92
N CYS A 236 17.67 15.90 -15.65
CA CYS A 236 18.07 16.41 -14.34
C CYS A 236 17.51 17.80 -13.95
N SER A 237 17.06 18.65 -14.87
CA SER A 237 16.47 19.96 -14.47
C SER A 237 15.01 19.86 -14.03
N SER A 238 14.39 18.67 -14.18
CA SER A 238 13.06 18.33 -13.66
C SER A 238 13.07 17.64 -12.28
N LEU A 239 14.26 17.42 -11.68
CA LEU A 239 14.48 16.76 -10.39
C LEU A 239 14.05 17.59 -9.17
N ASN A 240 13.26 18.64 -9.37
CA ASN A 240 12.70 19.37 -8.25
C ASN A 240 11.53 18.55 -7.68
N ILE A 241 11.86 17.47 -6.95
CA ILE A 241 10.94 16.42 -6.48
C ILE A 241 9.79 17.03 -5.67
N PHE A 242 10.09 18.06 -4.88
CA PHE A 242 9.10 18.77 -4.07
C PHE A 242 8.27 19.79 -4.84
N SER A 243 8.62 20.10 -6.09
CA SER A 243 7.80 21.02 -6.87
C SER A 243 6.47 20.41 -7.29
N ALA A 244 6.29 19.09 -7.18
CA ALA A 244 4.96 18.47 -7.20
C ALA A 244 4.09 18.97 -6.03
N LEU A 245 4.62 19.24 -4.83
CA LEU A 245 3.83 19.79 -3.72
C LEU A 245 3.36 21.22 -3.99
N LYS A 246 4.05 21.95 -4.87
CA LYS A 246 3.63 23.30 -5.27
C LYS A 246 2.23 23.29 -5.87
N ILE A 247 1.83 22.19 -6.53
CA ILE A 247 0.50 22.00 -7.09
C ILE A 247 -0.62 22.13 -6.05
N LEU A 248 -0.33 21.77 -4.79
CA LEU A 248 -1.29 21.83 -3.68
C LEU A 248 -1.61 23.28 -3.30
N PHE A 249 -0.73 24.24 -3.60
CA PHE A 249 -0.85 25.64 -3.19
C PHE A 249 -1.06 26.62 -4.36
N GLU A 250 -0.64 26.24 -5.56
CA GLU A 250 -0.66 27.10 -6.76
C GLU A 250 -1.96 27.00 -7.55
N ASN A 251 -2.59 25.81 -7.58
CA ASN A 251 -3.82 25.62 -8.33
C ASN A 251 -5.02 26.18 -7.58
N GLN A 252 -5.78 27.05 -8.25
CA GLN A 252 -7.11 27.45 -7.79
C GLN A 252 -8.12 26.39 -8.27
N PRO A 253 -8.75 25.61 -7.37
CA PRO A 253 -9.83 24.73 -7.80
C PRO A 253 -10.95 25.59 -8.38
N ILE A 254 -11.44 25.22 -9.57
CA ILE A 254 -12.38 26.01 -10.39
C ILE A 254 -13.65 26.42 -9.62
N GLN A 255 -14.01 25.68 -8.56
CA GLN A 255 -15.25 25.86 -7.80
C GLN A 255 -15.09 25.82 -6.27
N LEU A 256 -13.88 25.64 -5.73
CA LEU A 256 -13.63 25.55 -4.28
C LEU A 256 -12.71 26.70 -3.80
N THR A 257 -12.64 26.89 -2.48
CA THR A 257 -11.72 27.85 -1.87
C THR A 257 -10.26 27.45 -2.11
N ARG A 258 -9.36 28.44 -2.21
CA ARG A 258 -7.91 28.25 -2.44
C ARG A 258 -7.24 27.30 -1.44
N TYR A 259 -7.79 27.19 -0.23
CA TYR A 259 -7.25 26.37 0.85
C TYR A 259 -7.85 24.95 0.92
N ALA A 260 -8.86 24.62 0.11
CA ALA A 260 -9.52 23.32 0.20
C ALA A 260 -8.56 22.15 -0.12
N LEU A 261 -7.81 22.26 -1.21
CA LEU A 261 -6.85 21.23 -1.65
C LEU A 261 -5.73 20.96 -0.63
N PRO A 262 -5.01 21.96 -0.08
CA PRO A 262 -3.98 21.71 0.92
C PRO A 262 -4.56 21.23 2.25
N CYS A 263 -5.77 21.64 2.64
CA CYS A 263 -6.43 21.12 3.84
C CYS A 263 -6.80 19.63 3.70
N ILE A 264 -7.30 19.20 2.53
CA ILE A 264 -7.60 17.79 2.27
C ILE A 264 -6.31 16.97 2.27
N ALA A 265 -5.25 17.45 1.61
CA ALA A 265 -3.94 16.78 1.60
C ALA A 265 -3.32 16.69 3.00
N LEU A 266 -3.43 17.74 3.81
CA LEU A 266 -2.98 17.73 5.21
C LEU A 266 -3.79 16.75 6.05
N ALA A 267 -5.11 16.71 5.89
CA ALA A 267 -5.96 15.75 6.57
C ALA A 267 -5.58 14.31 6.19
N GLU A 268 -5.35 14.04 4.89
CA GLU A 268 -4.88 12.72 4.44
C GLU A 268 -3.51 12.36 5.02
N PHE A 269 -2.56 13.29 5.01
CA PHE A 269 -1.24 13.09 5.62
C PHE A 269 -1.34 12.72 7.12
N LEU A 270 -2.12 13.48 7.89
CA LEU A 270 -2.34 13.21 9.31
C LEU A 270 -3.05 11.88 9.53
N LEU A 271 -4.00 11.52 8.67
CA LEU A 271 -4.66 10.23 8.73
C LEU A 271 -3.66 9.10 8.45
N THR A 272 -2.84 9.19 7.40
CA THR A 272 -1.83 8.18 7.08
C THR A 272 -0.82 8.00 8.22
N LEU A 273 -0.46 9.08 8.92
CA LEU A 273 0.40 9.03 10.12
C LEU A 273 -0.25 8.25 11.27
N VAL A 274 -1.57 8.36 11.45
CA VAL A 274 -2.30 7.71 12.56
C VAL A 274 -2.78 6.30 12.21
N LYS A 275 -3.11 6.01 10.94
CA LYS A 275 -3.88 4.82 10.50
C LYS A 275 -3.15 3.47 10.56
N ARG A 276 -1.93 3.41 11.08
CA ARG A 276 -1.15 2.15 11.21
C ARG A 276 -0.81 1.77 12.65
N PRO A 277 -1.74 1.88 13.61
CA PRO A 277 -1.43 1.47 14.98
C PRO A 277 -1.03 -0.01 14.98
N PRO A 278 -0.08 -0.43 15.83
CA PRO A 278 0.41 -1.81 15.89
C PRO A 278 -0.65 -2.71 16.55
N THR A 279 -1.81 -2.83 15.90
CA THR A 279 -3.06 -3.43 16.41
C THR A 279 -2.84 -4.89 16.76
N LEU A 280 -2.09 -5.60 15.91
CA LEU A 280 -1.72 -6.99 16.17
C LEU A 280 -0.77 -7.09 17.38
N LEU A 281 0.22 -6.20 17.48
CA LEU A 281 1.17 -6.21 18.60
C LEU A 281 0.46 -5.88 19.92
N TYR A 282 -0.45 -4.90 19.91
CA TYR A 282 -1.30 -4.59 21.06
C TYR A 282 -2.12 -5.79 21.49
N ALA A 283 -2.75 -6.49 20.54
CA ALA A 283 -3.54 -7.67 20.85
C ALA A 283 -2.69 -8.86 21.33
N MET A 284 -1.49 -9.04 20.79
CA MET A 284 -0.52 -10.03 21.26
C MET A 284 -0.07 -9.73 22.70
N LEU A 285 0.21 -8.48 23.04
CA LEU A 285 0.67 -8.09 24.38
C LEU A 285 -0.45 -8.12 25.42
N LYS A 286 -1.62 -7.54 25.11
CA LYS A 286 -2.73 -7.38 26.06
C LYS A 286 -3.60 -8.64 26.16
N PHE A 287 -3.94 -9.23 25.03
CA PHE A 287 -4.89 -10.35 24.94
C PHE A 287 -4.22 -11.69 24.67
N LYS A 288 -2.88 -11.72 24.57
CA LYS A 288 -2.09 -12.94 24.28
C LYS A 288 -2.52 -13.64 22.99
N TRP A 289 -2.96 -12.86 22.00
CA TRP A 289 -3.26 -13.41 20.69
C TRP A 289 -2.03 -14.07 20.08
N THR A 290 -2.24 -15.20 19.42
CA THR A 290 -1.27 -15.84 18.56
C THR A 290 -1.38 -15.27 17.15
N ALA A 291 -0.47 -15.65 16.25
CA ALA A 291 -0.58 -15.24 14.84
C ALA A 291 -1.86 -15.76 14.17
N TYR A 292 -2.46 -16.84 14.69
CA TYR A 292 -3.70 -17.41 14.18
C TYR A 292 -4.89 -16.47 14.41
N GLU A 293 -5.13 -16.01 15.64
CA GLU A 293 -6.25 -15.08 15.92
C GLU A 293 -6.05 -13.73 15.20
N GLY A 294 -4.80 -13.28 15.10
CA GLY A 294 -4.46 -12.11 14.29
C GLY A 294 -4.84 -12.26 12.81
N SER A 295 -4.54 -13.42 12.23
CA SER A 295 -4.87 -13.73 10.83
C SER A 295 -6.38 -13.81 10.60
N LEU A 296 -7.12 -14.42 11.54
CA LEU A 296 -8.59 -14.42 11.51
C LEU A 296 -9.16 -13.01 11.58
N TYR A 297 -8.66 -12.16 12.49
CA TYR A 297 -9.07 -10.77 12.61
C TYR A 297 -8.85 -9.97 11.32
N TYR A 298 -7.67 -10.06 10.70
CA TYR A 298 -7.40 -9.39 9.43
C TYR A 298 -8.25 -9.92 8.28
N THR A 299 -8.51 -11.23 8.22
CA THR A 299 -9.37 -11.83 7.19
C THR A 299 -10.81 -11.32 7.32
N CYS A 300 -11.38 -11.35 8.53
CA CYS A 300 -12.73 -10.86 8.79
C CYS A 300 -12.88 -9.36 8.50
N THR A 301 -11.93 -8.54 8.95
CA THR A 301 -11.95 -7.09 8.65
C THR A 301 -11.77 -6.82 7.15
N SER A 302 -10.92 -7.56 6.43
CA SER A 302 -10.78 -7.44 4.98
C SER A 302 -12.06 -7.81 4.22
N LEU A 303 -12.76 -8.88 4.63
CA LEU A 303 -14.06 -9.24 4.05
C LEU A 303 -15.11 -8.16 4.31
N LEU A 304 -15.18 -7.62 5.53
CA LEU A 304 -16.09 -6.52 5.84
C LEU A 304 -15.79 -5.28 4.99
N LYS A 305 -14.51 -4.89 4.88
CA LYS A 305 -14.09 -3.78 4.01
C LYS A 305 -14.47 -4.01 2.55
N LEU A 306 -14.32 -5.23 2.06
CA LEU A 306 -14.75 -5.63 0.72
C LEU A 306 -16.27 -5.45 0.53
N THR A 307 -17.08 -5.91 1.48
CA THR A 307 -18.54 -5.72 1.42
C THR A 307 -18.93 -4.24 1.44
N MET A 308 -18.22 -3.42 2.21
CA MET A 308 -18.42 -1.98 2.27
C MET A 308 -18.12 -1.31 0.91
N MET A 309 -17.03 -1.72 0.24
CA MET A 309 -16.62 -1.13 -1.04
C MET A 309 -17.49 -1.58 -2.23
N ILE A 310 -17.81 -2.88 -2.33
CA ILE A 310 -18.55 -3.44 -3.48
C ILE A 310 -20.06 -3.25 -3.32
N GLY A 311 -20.59 -3.34 -2.10
CA GLY A 311 -22.03 -3.27 -1.83
C GLY A 311 -22.49 -1.89 -1.40
N ILE A 312 -21.99 -1.41 -0.26
CA ILE A 312 -22.56 -0.25 0.43
C ILE A 312 -22.24 1.07 -0.28
N LEU A 313 -20.99 1.29 -0.70
CA LEU A 313 -20.63 2.53 -1.38
C LEU A 313 -21.43 2.79 -2.68
N PRO A 314 -21.51 1.85 -3.64
CA PRO A 314 -22.30 2.09 -4.84
C PRO A 314 -23.81 2.19 -4.55
N LEU A 315 -24.31 1.53 -3.51
CA LEU A 315 -25.69 1.70 -3.05
C LEU A 315 -25.92 3.13 -2.54
N LEU A 316 -25.07 3.63 -1.64
CA LEU A 316 -25.12 5.00 -1.13
C LEU A 316 -24.99 6.01 -2.27
N SER A 317 -24.10 5.76 -3.23
CA SER A 317 -23.93 6.60 -4.41
C SER A 317 -25.21 6.66 -5.25
N LYS A 318 -25.89 5.52 -5.51
CA LYS A 318 -27.17 5.49 -6.22
C LYS A 318 -28.31 6.18 -5.46
N LEU A 319 -28.31 6.12 -4.14
CA LEU A 319 -29.34 6.75 -3.30
C LEU A 319 -29.19 8.29 -3.28
N PHE A 320 -27.95 8.79 -3.17
CA PHE A 320 -27.67 10.23 -3.13
C PHE A 320 -27.64 10.87 -4.52
N LYS A 321 -27.24 10.13 -5.56
CA LYS A 321 -27.16 10.62 -6.94
C LYS A 321 -28.40 10.17 -7.71
N LYS A 322 -29.45 11.02 -7.74
CA LYS A 322 -30.62 10.80 -8.60
C LYS A 322 -30.17 10.59 -10.05
N LYS A 323 -30.67 9.55 -10.72
CA LYS A 323 -30.43 9.30 -12.16
C LYS A 323 -30.79 10.56 -12.96
N CYS A 324 -29.81 11.15 -13.65
CA CYS A 324 -30.08 12.26 -14.56
C CYS A 324 -30.79 11.77 -15.84
N PRO A 325 -31.80 12.50 -16.33
CA PRO A 325 -32.32 12.28 -17.69
C PRO A 325 -31.24 12.61 -18.72
N LYS A 326 -31.12 11.77 -19.76
CA LYS A 326 -30.01 11.77 -20.73
C LYS A 326 -30.07 12.87 -21.80
N VAL A 327 -31.10 13.71 -21.83
CA VAL A 327 -31.37 14.58 -22.98
C VAL A 327 -31.32 16.05 -22.54
N HIS A 328 -30.21 16.69 -22.91
CA HIS A 328 -29.79 18.08 -22.63
C HIS A 328 -29.45 18.43 -21.17
N ILE A 329 -28.17 18.25 -20.82
CA ILE A 329 -27.61 18.74 -19.55
C ILE A 329 -27.20 20.20 -19.75
N THR A 330 -27.88 21.13 -19.08
CA THR A 330 -27.47 22.54 -19.11
C THR A 330 -26.19 22.75 -18.26
N PRO A 331 -25.42 23.83 -18.47
CA PRO A 331 -24.28 24.17 -17.61
C PRO A 331 -24.68 24.31 -16.12
N ALA A 332 -25.91 24.73 -15.84
CA ALA A 332 -26.46 24.80 -14.50
C ALA A 332 -26.69 23.40 -13.89
N ASP A 333 -27.17 22.44 -14.69
CA ASP A 333 -27.34 21.05 -14.26
C ASP A 333 -25.99 20.38 -13.99
N GLN A 334 -24.97 20.63 -14.83
CA GLN A 334 -23.60 20.16 -14.59
C GLN A 334 -23.04 20.67 -13.26
N LYS A 335 -23.23 21.96 -12.96
CA LYS A 335 -22.80 22.55 -11.69
C LYS A 335 -23.55 21.95 -10.49
N LYS A 336 -24.85 21.67 -10.63
CA LYS A 336 -25.66 21.03 -9.59
C LYS A 336 -25.24 19.58 -9.34
N ILE A 337 -24.98 18.81 -10.40
CA ILE A 337 -24.48 17.42 -10.31
C ILE A 337 -23.11 17.41 -9.61
N PHE A 338 -22.22 18.29 -10.02
CA PHE A 338 -20.89 18.44 -9.41
C PHE A 338 -20.99 18.76 -7.92
N ASN A 339 -21.81 19.74 -7.53
CA ASN A 339 -22.01 20.10 -6.13
C ASN A 339 -22.59 18.93 -5.32
N ASN A 340 -23.56 18.20 -5.86
CA ASN A 340 -24.14 17.04 -5.17
C ASN A 340 -23.12 15.89 -5.02
N SER A 341 -22.30 15.63 -6.03
CA SER A 341 -21.21 14.65 -5.94
C SER A 341 -20.19 15.06 -4.88
N THR A 342 -19.77 16.32 -4.89
CA THR A 342 -18.79 16.86 -3.95
C THR A 342 -19.32 16.81 -2.51
N LEU A 343 -20.60 17.17 -2.32
CA LEU A 343 -21.26 17.10 -1.02
C LEU A 343 -21.35 15.66 -0.50
N PHE A 344 -21.67 14.71 -1.39
CA PHE A 344 -21.66 13.28 -1.06
C PHE A 344 -20.27 12.83 -0.61
N ASP A 345 -19.23 13.13 -1.38
CA ASP A 345 -17.85 12.76 -1.03
C ASP A 345 -17.43 13.37 0.32
N ILE A 346 -17.75 14.65 0.58
CA ILE A 346 -17.46 15.31 1.87
C ILE A 346 -18.18 14.62 3.04
N TRP A 347 -19.45 14.26 2.89
CA TRP A 347 -20.21 13.56 3.93
C TRP A 347 -19.61 12.18 4.22
N MET A 348 -19.24 11.43 3.19
CA MET A 348 -18.60 10.12 3.32
C MET A 348 -17.25 10.22 4.05
N VAL A 349 -16.46 11.26 3.73
CA VAL A 349 -15.18 11.52 4.41
C VAL A 349 -15.40 11.85 5.90
N ARG A 350 -16.35 12.73 6.23
CA ARG A 350 -16.64 13.13 7.61
C ARG A 350 -17.14 11.97 8.47
N ILE A 351 -18.13 11.22 7.97
CA ILE A 351 -18.63 10.03 8.67
C ILE A 351 -17.50 9.03 8.83
N GLY A 352 -16.77 8.72 7.75
CA GLY A 352 -15.75 7.68 7.78
C GLY A 352 -14.63 7.98 8.77
N ILE A 353 -14.10 9.20 8.77
CA ILE A 353 -13.07 9.63 9.74
C ILE A 353 -13.63 9.66 11.17
N GLY A 354 -14.86 10.14 11.36
CA GLY A 354 -15.50 10.17 12.68
C GLY A 354 -15.68 8.77 13.29
N ILE A 355 -16.12 7.81 12.47
CA ILE A 355 -16.22 6.40 12.87
C ILE A 355 -14.84 5.81 13.16
N ASP A 356 -13.81 6.15 12.36
CA ASP A 356 -12.44 5.67 12.58
C ASP A 356 -11.92 6.10 13.94
N ALA A 357 -12.05 7.39 14.26
CA ALA A 357 -11.61 7.97 15.53
C ALA A 357 -12.35 7.33 16.72
N LEU A 358 -13.68 7.15 16.59
CA LEU A 358 -14.49 6.50 17.60
C LEU A 358 -14.04 5.04 17.81
N CYS A 359 -13.87 4.26 16.74
CA CYS A 359 -13.47 2.87 16.83
C CYS A 359 -12.06 2.70 17.41
N LEU A 360 -11.11 3.58 17.05
CA LEU A 360 -9.77 3.59 17.64
C LEU A 360 -9.80 3.89 19.13
N ALA A 361 -10.60 4.86 19.57
CA ALA A 361 -10.78 5.17 20.99
C ALA A 361 -11.40 3.98 21.75
N LEU A 362 -12.44 3.36 21.19
CA LEU A 362 -13.07 2.17 21.78
C LEU A 362 -12.11 0.98 21.84
N ALA A 363 -11.30 0.77 20.80
CA ALA A 363 -10.29 -0.29 20.78
C ALA A 363 -9.19 -0.06 21.84
N GLY A 364 -8.77 1.19 22.05
CA GLY A 364 -7.81 1.54 23.11
C GLY A 364 -8.35 1.30 24.52
N LEU A 365 -9.63 1.59 24.75
CA LEU A 365 -10.33 1.38 26.01
C LEU A 365 -10.75 -0.08 26.26
N ALA A 366 -10.63 -0.95 25.24
CA ALA A 366 -11.16 -2.30 25.32
C ALA A 366 -10.46 -3.15 26.38
N SER A 367 -11.17 -3.55 27.43
CA SER A 367 -10.68 -4.49 28.45
C SER A 367 -10.88 -5.95 28.04
N ASN A 368 -11.82 -6.22 27.12
CA ASN A 368 -12.22 -7.56 26.69
C ASN A 368 -11.90 -7.80 25.20
N VAL A 369 -11.55 -9.05 24.86
CA VAL A 369 -11.23 -9.48 23.49
C VAL A 369 -12.40 -9.26 22.53
N VAL A 370 -13.62 -9.59 22.95
CA VAL A 370 -14.83 -9.43 22.14
C VAL A 370 -15.09 -7.95 21.82
N PHE A 371 -14.85 -7.07 22.78
CA PHE A 371 -15.06 -5.64 22.57
C PHE A 371 -14.00 -5.04 21.64
N PHE A 372 -12.74 -5.45 21.78
CA PHE A 372 -11.65 -5.06 20.89
C PHE A 372 -11.91 -5.52 19.44
N THR A 373 -12.30 -6.78 19.26
CA THR A 373 -12.63 -7.34 17.93
C THR A 373 -13.83 -6.66 17.30
N ALA A 374 -14.91 -6.43 18.06
CA ALA A 374 -16.09 -5.73 17.57
C ALA A 374 -15.77 -4.29 17.12
N ALA A 375 -14.98 -3.54 17.90
CA ALA A 375 -14.52 -2.20 17.52
C ALA A 375 -13.70 -2.22 16.21
N GLY A 376 -12.81 -3.20 16.08
CA GLY A 376 -12.03 -3.42 14.85
C GLY A 376 -12.86 -3.81 13.63
N MET A 377 -13.91 -4.62 13.81
CA MET A 377 -14.86 -4.94 12.74
C MET A 377 -15.65 -3.71 12.31
N LEU A 378 -16.16 -2.91 13.26
CA LEU A 378 -16.88 -1.68 12.98
C LEU A 378 -16.01 -0.63 12.29
N GLN A 379 -14.72 -0.61 12.59
CA GLN A 379 -13.73 0.24 11.90
C GLN A 379 -13.72 0.02 10.39
N SER A 380 -14.15 -1.14 9.88
CA SER A 380 -14.23 -1.41 8.43
C SER A 380 -15.10 -0.40 7.68
N VAL A 381 -16.08 0.23 8.34
CA VAL A 381 -16.92 1.29 7.76
C VAL A 381 -16.10 2.55 7.44
N SER A 382 -15.04 2.84 8.20
CA SER A 382 -14.19 4.03 7.97
C SER A 382 -13.45 4.01 6.64
N MET A 383 -13.30 2.83 6.01
CA MET A 383 -12.66 2.69 4.70
C MET A 383 -13.41 3.41 3.58
N LEU A 384 -14.69 3.76 3.77
CA LEU A 384 -15.46 4.54 2.79
C LEU A 384 -14.92 5.97 2.59
N ALA A 385 -14.15 6.50 3.56
CA ALA A 385 -13.52 7.81 3.44
C ALA A 385 -12.43 7.82 2.36
N GLN A 386 -11.63 6.76 2.21
CA GLN A 386 -10.45 6.75 1.34
C GLN A 386 -10.75 6.95 -0.16
N PRO A 387 -11.68 6.19 -0.79
CA PRO A 387 -12.02 6.45 -2.19
C PRO A 387 -12.68 7.83 -2.40
N SER A 388 -13.37 8.33 -1.38
CA SER A 388 -14.01 9.66 -1.40
C SER A 388 -12.97 10.79 -1.34
N ILE A 389 -11.92 10.66 -0.51
CA ILE A 389 -10.78 11.59 -0.48
C ILE A 389 -10.11 11.64 -1.86
N ARG A 390 -9.82 10.49 -2.46
CA ARG A 390 -9.17 10.42 -3.79
C ARG A 390 -10.07 10.98 -4.89
N GLY A 391 -11.38 10.72 -4.83
CA GLY A 391 -12.37 11.33 -5.72
C GLY A 391 -12.40 12.85 -5.62
N LEU A 392 -12.39 13.39 -4.40
CA LEU A 392 -12.40 14.83 -4.13
C LEU A 392 -11.11 15.51 -4.62
N LEU A 393 -9.95 14.95 -4.29
CA LEU A 393 -8.64 15.48 -4.68
C LEU A 393 -8.51 15.60 -6.21
N THR A 394 -8.83 14.53 -6.94
CA THR A 394 -8.73 14.50 -8.41
C THR A 394 -9.79 15.35 -9.11
N THR A 395 -10.82 15.79 -8.39
CA THR A 395 -11.88 16.67 -8.91
C THR A 395 -11.53 18.15 -8.73
N CYS A 396 -10.63 18.47 -7.78
CA CYS A 396 -10.13 19.83 -7.55
C CYS A 396 -9.12 20.32 -8.60
N VAL A 397 -8.55 19.42 -9.40
CA VAL A 397 -7.44 19.71 -10.32
C VAL A 397 -7.83 19.37 -11.76
N LYS A 398 -7.21 20.07 -12.73
CA LYS A 398 -7.43 19.82 -14.17
C LYS A 398 -6.96 18.40 -14.56
N PRO A 399 -7.58 17.74 -15.56
CA PRO A 399 -7.19 16.40 -16.00
C PRO A 399 -5.70 16.24 -16.33
N THR A 400 -5.07 17.29 -16.86
CA THR A 400 -3.65 17.32 -17.24
C THR A 400 -2.67 17.29 -16.07
N GLN A 401 -3.14 17.53 -14.84
CA GLN A 401 -2.32 17.72 -13.64
C GLN A 401 -2.63 16.67 -12.56
N VAL A 402 -3.46 15.66 -12.89
CA VAL A 402 -3.87 14.63 -11.92
C VAL A 402 -2.70 13.73 -11.51
N GLY A 403 -1.76 13.43 -12.41
CA GLY A 403 -0.59 12.61 -12.10
C GLY A 403 0.38 13.34 -11.18
N GLU A 404 0.62 14.63 -11.41
CA GLU A 404 1.42 15.47 -10.53
C GLU A 404 0.78 15.61 -9.13
N LEU A 405 -0.54 15.78 -9.04
CA LEU A 405 -1.26 15.81 -7.76
C LEU A 405 -1.11 14.48 -7.00
N LEU A 406 -1.39 13.35 -7.64
CA LEU A 406 -1.32 12.04 -7.00
C LEU A 406 0.13 11.65 -6.66
N GLY A 407 1.11 12.13 -7.44
CA GLY A 407 2.52 12.07 -7.09
C GLY A 407 2.85 12.86 -5.83
N ALA A 408 2.31 14.08 -5.68
CA ALA A 408 2.47 14.88 -4.47
C ALA A 408 1.85 14.21 -3.23
N ILE A 409 0.66 13.61 -3.37
CA ILE A 409 0.04 12.82 -2.30
C ILE A 409 0.88 11.57 -1.97
N ALA A 410 1.43 10.88 -2.96
CA ALA A 410 2.33 9.75 -2.74
C ALA A 410 3.60 10.15 -1.96
N ILE A 411 4.16 11.34 -2.21
CA ILE A 411 5.25 11.89 -1.39
C ILE A 411 4.79 12.04 0.06
N LEU A 412 3.63 12.66 0.31
CA LEU A 412 3.09 12.85 1.65
C LEU A 412 2.86 11.51 2.37
N ASP A 413 2.28 10.52 1.68
CA ASP A 413 2.05 9.18 2.22
C ASP A 413 3.37 8.46 2.56
N SER A 414 4.39 8.60 1.71
CA SER A 414 5.73 8.04 1.95
C SER A 414 6.42 8.71 3.15
N ILE A 415 6.28 10.03 3.32
CA ILE A 415 6.80 10.75 4.49
C ILE A 415 6.09 10.25 5.75
N ALA A 416 4.74 10.25 5.75
CA ALA A 416 3.96 9.78 6.89
C ALA A 416 4.30 8.34 7.30
N SER A 417 4.52 7.46 6.30
CA SER A 417 4.90 6.07 6.55
C SER A 417 6.32 5.89 7.10
N THR A 418 7.22 6.87 6.90
CA THR A 418 8.60 6.83 7.41
C THR A 418 8.72 7.42 8.82
N LEU A 419 7.82 8.34 9.19
CA LEU A 419 7.77 8.93 10.53
C LEU A 419 7.14 8.01 11.58
N HIS A 420 6.31 7.05 11.14
CA HIS A 420 5.71 6.01 11.96
C HIS A 420 6.69 4.85 12.16
#